data_AF-A0A238WPH1-F1
#
_entry.id   AF-A0A238WPH1-F1
#
_cell.length_a   1.000
_cell.length_b   1.000
_cell.length_c   1.000
_cell.angle_alpha   90.00
_cell.angle_beta   90.00
_cell.angle_gamma   90.00
#
_symmetry.space_group_name_H-M   'P 1'
#
loop_
_entity.id
_entity.type
_entity.pdbx_description
1 polymer ?
#
loop_
_entity_poly.entity_id
_entity_poly.type
_entity_poly.pdbx_seq_one_letter_code
_entity_poly.pdbx_strand_id
1 'polypeptide(L)'
;MTDAILMLDGLDPLTGTAETGGDYIQFRTDAVLDTASLEHGHEGRIDLGGRTERVMLKSAHPHHPSSGDPDAADMLELTLQRFDPQPG
;
A
#
# COMPACT_ATOMS: atom_id res chain seq x y z
N MET A 1 6.80 8.76 6.87
CA MET A 1 5.72 8.48 5.90
C MET A 1 5.66 9.61 4.89
N THR A 2 5.45 9.29 3.63
CA THR A 2 5.31 10.25 2.53
C THR A 2 4.00 10.01 1.80
N ASP A 3 3.41 11.05 1.22
CA ASP A 3 2.19 10.90 0.42
C ASP A 3 2.49 10.07 -0.82
N ALA A 4 1.60 9.12 -1.11
CA ALA A 4 1.82 8.15 -2.16
C ALA A 4 0.54 7.81 -2.92
N ILE A 5 0.72 7.47 -4.19
CA ILE A 5 -0.36 6.98 -5.05
C ILE A 5 0.03 5.58 -5.53
N LEU A 6 -0.76 4.57 -5.17
CA LEU A 6 -0.56 3.19 -5.58
C LEU A 6 -1.51 2.85 -6.72
N MET A 7 -0.96 2.35 -7.83
CA MET A 7 -1.69 1.87 -8.98
C MET A 7 -1.41 0.38 -9.13
N LEU A 8 -2.37 -0.46 -8.76
CA LEU A 8 -2.32 -1.91 -8.96
C LEU A 8 -3.05 -2.27 -10.25
N ASP A 9 -2.53 -3.24 -11.00
CA ASP A 9 -3.17 -3.67 -12.25
C ASP A 9 -4.57 -4.22 -11.98
N GLY A 10 -5.57 -3.65 -12.65
CA GLY A 10 -6.98 -4.06 -12.49
C GLY A 10 -7.73 -3.41 -11.33
N LEU A 11 -7.11 -2.48 -10.60
CA LEU A 11 -7.75 -1.70 -9.53
C LEU A 11 -7.68 -0.20 -9.81
N ASP A 12 -8.60 0.55 -9.22
CA ASP A 12 -8.52 2.01 -9.23
C ASP A 12 -7.30 2.52 -8.44
N PRO A 13 -6.75 3.70 -8.80
CA PRO A 13 -5.63 4.29 -8.06
C PRO A 13 -6.00 4.54 -6.59
N LEU A 14 -5.11 4.13 -5.71
CA LEU A 14 -5.25 4.25 -4.26
C LEU A 14 -4.39 5.41 -3.77
N THR A 15 -5.01 6.32 -3.04
CA THR A 15 -4.30 7.43 -2.40
C THR A 15 -4.01 7.06 -0.96
N GLY A 16 -2.83 7.42 -0.46
CA GLY A 16 -2.44 7.04 0.88
C GLY A 16 -1.09 7.58 1.28
N THR A 17 -0.51 6.95 2.30
CA THR A 17 0.85 7.24 2.75
C THR A 17 1.70 5.99 2.66
N ALA A 18 2.98 6.17 2.34
CA ALA A 18 3.95 5.10 2.23
C ALA A 18 5.12 5.30 3.19
N GLU A 19 5.61 4.19 3.72
CA GLU A 19 6.87 4.08 4.43
C GLU A 19 7.77 3.10 3.69
N THR A 20 8.91 3.58 3.21
CA THR A 20 9.89 2.77 2.46
C THR A 20 10.93 2.20 3.41
N GLY A 21 11.13 0.89 3.39
CA GLY A 21 12.13 0.20 4.20
C GLY A 21 12.83 -0.91 3.41
N GLY A 22 14.06 -0.64 2.95
CA GLY A 22 14.84 -1.60 2.16
C GLY A 22 14.10 -2.06 0.90
N ASP A 23 13.80 -3.35 0.85
CA ASP A 23 13.13 -4.02 -0.28
C ASP A 23 11.59 -3.90 -0.24
N TYR A 24 11.04 -3.40 0.87
CA TYR A 24 9.60 -3.35 1.09
C TYR A 24 9.11 -1.92 1.28
N ILE A 25 7.85 -1.70 0.92
CA ILE A 25 7.12 -0.47 1.15
C ILE A 25 5.82 -0.82 1.85
N GLN A 26 5.59 -0.18 2.99
CA GLN A 26 4.34 -0.29 3.73
C GLN A 26 3.45 0.88 3.30
N PHE A 27 2.33 0.57 2.65
CA PHE A 27 1.39 1.56 2.14
C PHE A 27 0.10 1.51 2.94
N ARG A 28 -0.39 2.67 3.38
CA ARG A 28 -1.62 2.81 4.17
C ARG A 28 -2.61 3.68 3.43
N THR A 29 -3.84 3.19 3.30
CA THR A 29 -4.94 3.90 2.64
C THR A 29 -6.23 3.74 3.43
N ASP A 30 -7.11 4.70 3.30
CA ASP A 30 -8.50 4.66 3.79
C ASP A 30 -9.46 4.08 2.72
N ALA A 31 -8.94 3.63 1.59
CA ALA A 31 -9.72 2.99 0.55
C ALA A 31 -10.36 1.69 1.04
N VAL A 32 -11.67 1.58 0.87
CA VAL A 32 -12.44 0.36 1.14
C VAL A 32 -12.21 -0.61 0.00
N LEU A 33 -11.23 -1.50 0.16
CA LEU A 33 -10.95 -2.58 -0.79
C LEU A 33 -11.37 -3.92 -0.22
N ASP A 34 -11.92 -4.76 -1.08
CA ASP A 34 -12.13 -6.16 -0.75
C ASP A 34 -10.78 -6.88 -0.72
N THR A 35 -10.40 -7.37 0.46
CA THR A 35 -9.14 -8.10 0.65
C THR A 35 -9.08 -9.36 -0.21
N ALA A 36 -10.22 -9.97 -0.56
CA ALA A 36 -10.27 -11.10 -1.49
C ALA A 36 -9.80 -10.73 -2.89
N SER A 37 -10.03 -9.48 -3.31
CA SER A 37 -9.51 -8.96 -4.58
C SER A 37 -8.00 -8.76 -4.53
N LEU A 38 -7.39 -8.65 -3.35
CA LEU A 38 -5.96 -8.38 -3.15
C LEU A 38 -5.11 -9.65 -2.93
N GLU A 39 -5.73 -10.83 -2.79
CA GLU A 39 -5.03 -12.11 -2.54
C GLU A 39 -4.15 -12.58 -3.71
N HIS A 40 -4.37 -12.04 -4.92
CA HIS A 40 -3.76 -12.60 -6.15
C HIS A 40 -2.39 -12.04 -6.53
N GLY A 41 -1.69 -11.32 -5.65
CA GLY A 41 -0.33 -10.84 -5.92
C GLY A 41 -0.28 -9.89 -7.11
N HIS A 42 -0.81 -8.69 -6.92
CA HIS A 42 -0.92 -7.69 -7.98
C HIS A 42 0.41 -6.98 -8.24
N GLU A 43 0.85 -6.99 -9.50
CA GLU A 43 1.86 -6.04 -9.95
C GLU A 43 1.26 -4.63 -10.02
N GLY A 44 2.12 -3.65 -9.79
CA GLY A 44 1.70 -2.26 -9.86
C GLY A 44 2.86 -1.29 -9.83
N ARG A 45 2.48 -0.02 -9.70
CA ARG A 45 3.40 1.10 -9.56
C ARG A 45 2.98 1.95 -8.39
N ILE A 46 3.95 2.39 -7.60
CA ILE A 46 3.74 3.37 -6.54
C ILE A 46 4.45 4.66 -6.90
N ASP A 47 3.74 5.78 -6.81
CA ASP A 47 4.33 7.11 -6.89
C ASP A 47 4.57 7.65 -5.48
N LEU A 48 5.82 8.00 -5.18
CA LEU A 48 6.28 8.54 -3.90
C LEU A 48 6.71 10.00 -4.11
N GLY A 49 5.75 10.90 -4.31
CA GLY A 49 6.02 12.33 -4.52
C GLY A 49 6.78 12.63 -5.82
N GLY A 50 6.36 12.02 -6.93
CA GLY A 50 6.96 12.20 -8.26
C GLY A 50 8.05 11.17 -8.61
N ARG A 51 8.37 10.25 -7.69
CA ARG A 51 9.20 9.08 -7.97
C ARG A 51 8.31 7.85 -8.11
N THR A 52 8.15 7.37 -9.33
CA THR A 52 7.38 6.15 -9.59
C THR A 52 8.29 4.91 -9.55
N GLU A 53 7.86 3.89 -8.81
CA GLU A 53 8.56 2.61 -8.68
C GLU A 53 7.64 1.42 -9.01
N ARG A 54 8.23 0.34 -9.57
CA ARG A 54 7.50 -0.93 -9.76
C ARG A 54 7.48 -1.74 -8.48
N VAL A 55 6.29 -2.22 -8.14
CA VAL A 55 6.05 -2.97 -6.90
C VAL A 55 5.16 -4.19 -7.16
N MET A 56 5.28 -5.17 -6.29
CA MET A 56 4.40 -6.34 -6.20
C MET A 56 3.69 -6.32 -4.86
N LEU A 57 2.35 -6.39 -4.87
CA LEU A 57 1.59 -6.57 -3.64
C LEU A 57 1.87 -7.95 -3.06
N LYS A 58 2.31 -7.98 -1.79
CA LYS A 58 2.60 -9.21 -1.06
C LYS A 58 1.52 -9.59 -0.08
N SER A 59 0.95 -8.60 0.58
CA SER A 59 -0.15 -8.82 1.50
C SER A 59 -0.96 -7.55 1.71
N ALA A 60 -2.21 -7.76 2.08
CA ALA A 60 -3.14 -6.71 2.47
C ALA A 60 -3.77 -7.12 3.80
N HIS A 61 -3.70 -6.24 4.79
CA HIS A 61 -4.26 -6.48 6.11
C HIS A 61 -5.10 -5.28 6.55
N PRO A 62 -6.31 -5.51 7.09
CA PRO A 62 -7.03 -4.44 7.76
C PRO A 62 -6.20 -3.99 8.96
N HIS A 63 -5.90 -2.69 9.00
CA HIS A 63 -5.23 -2.03 10.09
C HIS A 63 -6.29 -1.33 10.95
N HIS A 64 -6.72 -2.03 11.99
CA HIS A 64 -7.48 -1.41 13.07
C HIS A 64 -6.48 -0.67 13.98
N PRO A 65 -6.54 0.66 14.07
CA PRO A 65 -5.74 1.36 15.06
C PRO A 65 -6.13 0.82 16.44
N SER A 66 -5.14 0.39 17.23
CA SER A 66 -5.36 -0.33 18.51
C SER A 66 -5.91 0.55 19.64
N SER A 67 -6.38 1.74 19.34
CA SER A 67 -7.21 2.53 20.23
C SER A 67 -8.60 1.94 20.13
N GLY A 68 -9.23 1.50 21.22
CA GLY A 68 -10.59 0.91 21.22
C GLY A 68 -11.70 1.91 20.86
N ASP A 69 -11.45 2.71 19.83
CA ASP A 69 -12.31 3.71 19.25
C ASP A 69 -13.05 3.06 18.08
N PRO A 70 -14.35 2.75 18.25
CA PRO A 70 -15.15 2.11 17.21
C PRO A 70 -15.40 3.01 15.98
N ASP A 71 -15.08 4.30 16.08
CA ASP A 71 -15.19 5.27 14.98
C ASP A 71 -13.85 5.48 14.25
N ALA A 72 -12.78 4.79 14.67
CA ALA A 72 -11.53 4.87 13.93
C ALA A 72 -11.72 4.23 12.55
N ALA A 73 -11.54 5.03 11.51
CA ALA A 73 -11.72 4.57 10.14
C ALA A 73 -10.87 3.32 9.89
N ASP A 74 -11.52 2.27 9.39
CA ASP A 74 -10.85 1.06 8.92
C ASP A 74 -9.80 1.45 7.89
N MET A 75 -8.53 1.41 8.28
CA MET A 75 -7.43 1.62 7.36
C MET A 75 -7.00 0.28 6.79
N LEU A 76 -6.54 0.29 5.55
CA LEU A 76 -5.91 -0.86 4.94
C LEU A 76 -4.41 -0.66 4.88
N GLU A 77 -3.66 -1.65 5.35
CA GLU A 77 -2.22 -1.69 5.24
C GLU A 77 -1.81 -2.74 4.20
N LEU A 78 -1.07 -2.28 3.19
CA LEU A 78 -0.56 -3.06 2.09
C LEU A 78 0.96 -3.18 2.23
N THR A 79 1.47 -4.41 2.12
CA THR A 79 2.91 -4.67 2.03
C THR A 79 3.27 -4.85 0.56
N LEU A 80 4.13 -3.98 0.06
CA LEU A 80 4.60 -3.96 -1.32
C LEU A 80 6.08 -4.38 -1.36
N GLN A 81 6.45 -5.30 -2.24
CA GLN A 81 7.86 -5.60 -2.53
C GLN A 81 8.31 -4.81 -3.75
N ARG A 82 9.48 -4.17 -3.67
CA ARG A 82 10.12 -3.46 -4.79
C ARG A 82 10.73 -4.49 -5.75
N PHE A 83 10.58 -4.27 -7.06
CA PHE A 83 11.24 -5.11 -8.06
C PHE A 83 12.75 -4.84 -8.16
N ASP A 84 13.13 -3.56 -8.12
CA ASP A 84 14.51 -3.10 -8.07
C ASP A 84 14.69 -2.26 -6.78
N PRO A 85 15.11 -2.88 -5.67
CA PRO A 85 15.38 -2.15 -4.46
C PRO A 85 16.56 -1.21 -4.69
N GLN A 86 16.32 0.10 -4.65
CA GLN A 86 17.42 1.06 -4.67
C GLN A 86 18.01 1.18 -3.26
N PRO A 87 19.35 1.21 -3.11
CA PRO A 87 19.99 1.50 -1.83
C PRO A 87 19.54 2.90 -1.38
N GLY A 88 18.93 2.96 -0.20
CA GLY A 88 18.51 4.20 0.46
C GLY A 88 19.68 5.00 1.01
#